data_AF-A0A5J4NXX1-F1
#
_entry.id   AF-A0A5J4NXX1-F1
#
_cell.length_a   1.000
_cell.length_b   1.000
_cell.length_c   1.000
_cell.angle_alpha   90.00
_cell.angle_beta   90.00
_cell.angle_gamma   90.00
#
_symmetry.space_group_name_H-M   'P 1'
#
loop_
_entity.id
_entity.type
_entity.pdbx_description
1 polymer ?
#
loop_
_entity_poly.entity_id
_entity_poly.type
_entity_poly.pdbx_seq_one_letter_code
_entity_poly.pdbx_strand_id
1 'polypeptide(L)'
;MSKVTDELSLRYDPKTHTTHDNEKYEVIFPGWGDTSTIEYLDLTKHKFMEYLHGLVTELRKDPYYVSNRTVRGAPYDFRRAPNENHVFVSRLTKLVEETYEVNDNRAVVLLGHSLGALYTLYFLQQKTDAWKRTYVKAYVPLGGPFGGSVRALLAATSGDNFGVFLRDPLVFRDLERSMPSIGLLLPNPRLWSSNEPLIFTPETNYSAHQYDKLFHDIAYSEGEVHIVLDTVYMNLICEATEKLGTRLFVTDWPSAMLIHYVFLLTLSNAVVMLRLGDPIQTNSPLIIIPGDAGSQVYTHEKDKPREKPSLLWFNIRNVFRMSKMTDELSLRYDPKTHTTHDNEKYEVIFPGWGDTSTIEYLDNTEHVFGEYLHVLVTELRKDPYYVSNRTVRGAPYDFRRAPNENHVFVSRLTKLVEETYEVNDNRAVVLLGHSLGALYTLYFLQQKTDAWKRTYVKAYVPLGGPFGGSVRALLAATSGDNFGVFLRDPLVFRDLERSMPSIGLLLPNPRLWSSNEPLIFTPETNYSAHQYDKLFHDIAYSEGEVHIVLDTVYMNLICEATEKVC
;
A
#
# COMPACT_ATOMS: atom_id res chain seq x y z
N MET A 1 14.47 21.27 16.35
CA MET A 1 14.14 21.24 14.91
C MET A 1 14.79 22.40 14.18
N SER A 2 14.67 23.65 14.66
CA SER A 2 15.34 24.82 14.03
C SER A 2 16.81 24.61 13.64
N LYS A 3 17.63 23.99 14.50
CA LYS A 3 19.03 23.65 14.18
C LYS A 3 19.17 22.62 13.04
N VAL A 4 18.37 21.55 13.07
CA VAL A 4 18.39 20.49 12.03
C VAL A 4 17.88 21.03 10.69
N THR A 5 16.82 21.85 10.73
CA THR A 5 16.34 22.58 9.56
C THR A 5 17.44 23.47 8.99
N ASP A 6 18.16 24.23 9.82
CA ASP A 6 19.26 25.09 9.37
C ASP A 6 20.46 24.30 8.80
N GLU A 7 20.75 23.11 9.35
CA GLU A 7 21.82 22.22 8.90
C GLU A 7 21.51 21.50 7.58
N LEU A 8 20.27 21.05 7.38
CA LEU A 8 19.92 20.20 6.24
C LEU A 8 19.29 20.94 5.05
N SER A 9 18.73 22.14 5.27
CA SER A 9 18.05 22.88 4.20
C SER A 9 19.03 23.33 3.12
N LEU A 10 18.60 23.22 1.87
CA LEU A 10 19.34 23.79 0.75
C LEU A 10 18.88 25.23 0.51
N ARG A 11 19.75 26.02 -0.12
CA ARG A 11 19.48 27.40 -0.53
C ARG A 11 19.40 27.46 -2.04
N TYR A 12 18.28 27.95 -2.54
CA TYR A 12 18.06 28.13 -3.97
C TYR A 12 18.77 29.41 -4.47
N ASP A 13 19.56 29.30 -5.53
CA ASP A 13 20.14 30.45 -6.24
C ASP A 13 19.31 30.77 -7.49
N PRO A 14 18.59 31.91 -7.52
CA PRO A 14 17.73 32.29 -8.64
C PRO A 14 18.51 32.68 -9.91
N LYS A 15 19.83 32.89 -9.85
CA LYS A 15 20.66 33.22 -11.02
C LYS A 15 21.16 31.98 -11.73
N THR A 16 21.61 30.99 -10.98
CA THR A 16 22.12 29.73 -11.54
C THR A 16 21.03 28.69 -11.70
N HIS A 17 19.89 28.91 -11.04
CA HIS A 17 18.80 27.95 -10.91
C HIS A 17 19.28 26.60 -10.33
N THR A 18 20.13 26.66 -9.31
CA THR A 18 20.67 25.49 -8.60
C THR A 18 20.57 25.66 -7.10
N THR A 19 20.56 24.56 -6.36
CA THR A 19 20.65 24.61 -4.89
C THR A 19 22.06 24.38 -4.34
N HIS A 20 22.35 24.97 -3.18
CA HIS A 20 23.60 24.79 -2.44
C HIS A 20 23.36 24.60 -0.95
N ASP A 21 24.32 23.97 -0.27
CA ASP A 21 24.29 23.81 1.18
C ASP A 21 24.43 25.15 1.90
N ASN A 22 24.00 25.19 3.16
CA ASN A 22 24.29 26.31 4.05
C ASN A 22 25.81 26.46 4.21
N GLU A 23 26.35 27.67 3.95
CA GLU A 23 27.80 27.94 4.01
C GLU A 23 28.45 27.60 5.36
N LYS A 24 27.66 27.47 6.43
CA LYS A 24 28.11 27.11 7.77
C LYS A 24 28.34 25.61 7.98
N TYR A 25 27.77 24.76 7.12
CA TYR A 25 27.67 23.33 7.35
C TYR A 25 28.15 22.53 6.14
N GLU A 26 28.90 21.46 6.40
CA GLU A 26 29.23 20.44 5.42
C GLU A 26 28.33 19.22 5.66
N VAL A 27 27.46 18.91 4.71
CA VAL A 27 26.57 17.73 4.78
C VAL A 27 27.21 16.57 4.05
N ILE A 28 27.53 15.50 4.78
CA ILE A 28 28.27 14.35 4.27
C ILE A 28 27.33 13.13 4.20
N PHE A 29 27.39 12.42 3.08
CA PHE A 29 26.70 11.14 2.85
C PHE A 29 27.73 10.01 2.78
N PRO A 30 28.13 9.41 3.91
CA PRO A 30 29.21 8.42 3.96
C PRO A 30 28.77 7.04 3.45
N GLY A 31 29.74 6.13 3.34
CA GLY A 31 29.47 4.72 3.01
C GLY A 31 29.46 4.39 1.52
N TRP A 32 30.12 5.19 0.67
CA TRP A 32 30.19 4.86 -0.75
C TRP A 32 30.87 3.51 -1.02
N GLY A 33 30.18 2.62 -1.73
CA GLY A 33 30.63 1.25 -1.98
C GLY A 33 30.37 0.28 -0.83
N ASP A 34 29.87 0.77 0.31
CA ASP A 34 29.54 0.00 1.52
C ASP A 34 28.03 0.12 1.81
N THR A 35 27.45 -0.88 2.48
CA THR A 35 26.01 -0.91 2.74
C THR A 35 25.62 -0.38 4.12
N SER A 36 26.55 -0.13 5.04
CA SER A 36 26.24 0.17 6.44
C SER A 36 25.31 1.37 6.62
N THR A 37 25.49 2.44 5.83
CA THR A 37 24.71 3.68 5.92
C THR A 37 23.35 3.60 5.24
N ILE A 38 23.09 2.52 4.50
CA ILE A 38 21.78 2.21 3.91
C ILE A 38 21.14 0.99 4.58
N GLU A 39 21.85 0.28 5.45
CA GLU A 39 21.29 -0.77 6.30
C GLU A 39 20.53 -0.16 7.49
N TYR A 40 21.12 0.85 8.15
CA TYR A 40 20.52 1.59 9.27
C TYR A 40 20.68 3.09 9.07
N LEU A 41 19.63 3.85 9.35
CA LEU A 41 19.61 5.32 9.24
C LEU A 41 20.10 6.02 10.51
N ASP A 42 20.46 5.26 11.54
CA ASP A 42 21.01 5.76 12.79
C ASP A 42 22.31 5.03 13.16
N LEU A 43 23.16 5.72 13.93
CA LEU A 43 24.46 5.17 14.36
C LEU A 43 24.31 4.06 15.40
N THR A 44 23.21 4.09 16.14
CA THR A 44 22.88 3.17 17.23
C THR A 44 22.21 1.88 16.75
N LYS A 45 21.91 1.77 15.45
CA LYS A 45 21.27 0.61 14.81
C LYS A 45 19.99 0.20 15.51
N HIS A 46 19.16 1.18 15.88
CA HIS A 46 17.86 0.85 16.44
C HIS A 46 17.03 0.12 15.39
N LYS A 47 16.34 -0.94 15.81
CA LYS A 47 15.48 -1.74 14.93
C LYS A 47 14.42 -0.90 14.20
N PHE A 48 13.94 0.19 14.80
CA PHE A 48 12.96 1.08 14.16
C PHE A 48 13.58 2.04 13.13
N MET A 49 14.91 2.14 13.07
CA MET A 49 15.69 2.91 12.08
C MET A 49 16.34 1.99 11.02
N GLU A 50 15.91 0.73 10.98
CA GLU A 50 16.30 -0.24 9.96
C GLU A 50 15.79 0.20 8.58
N TYR A 51 16.65 0.19 7.56
CA TYR A 51 16.27 0.53 6.18
C TYR A 51 16.44 -0.66 5.23
N LEU A 52 17.66 -0.96 4.76
CA LEU A 52 17.92 -2.13 3.90
C LEU A 52 18.59 -3.29 4.65
N HIS A 53 18.71 -3.23 5.98
CA HIS A 53 19.40 -4.27 6.74
C HIS A 53 18.80 -5.66 6.53
N GLY A 54 17.47 -5.83 6.60
CA GLY A 54 16.80 -7.09 6.32
C GLY A 54 17.16 -7.65 4.95
N LEU A 55 17.06 -6.85 3.88
CA LEU A 55 17.43 -7.25 2.51
C LEU A 55 18.90 -7.68 2.43
N VAL A 56 19.80 -6.86 2.95
CA VAL A 56 21.24 -7.12 2.89
C VAL A 56 21.60 -8.36 3.73
N THR A 57 20.94 -8.55 4.87
CA THR A 57 21.12 -9.73 5.73
C THR A 57 20.65 -11.01 5.04
N GLU A 58 19.51 -10.98 4.37
CA GLU A 58 19.02 -12.12 3.60
C GLU A 58 19.94 -12.46 2.42
N LEU A 59 20.43 -11.46 1.68
CA LEU A 59 21.41 -11.68 0.61
C LEU A 59 22.66 -12.36 1.15
N ARG A 60 23.23 -11.86 2.25
CA ARG A 60 24.44 -12.39 2.88
C ARG A 60 24.32 -13.83 3.41
N LYS A 61 23.13 -14.45 3.42
CA LYS A 61 22.98 -15.87 3.74
C LYS A 61 23.59 -16.78 2.68
N ASP A 62 23.66 -16.32 1.44
CA ASP A 62 24.40 -17.00 0.38
C ASP A 62 25.87 -16.51 0.39
N PRO A 63 26.86 -17.43 0.47
CA PRO A 63 28.27 -17.09 0.56
C PRO A 63 28.82 -16.31 -0.64
N TYR A 64 28.09 -16.24 -1.75
CA TYR A 64 28.41 -15.37 -2.87
C TYR A 64 28.25 -13.88 -2.51
N TYR A 65 27.27 -13.52 -1.67
CA TYR A 65 26.98 -12.12 -1.33
C TYR A 65 27.81 -11.64 -0.13
N VAL A 66 28.96 -11.08 -0.45
CA VAL A 66 29.95 -10.51 0.47
C VAL A 66 29.88 -8.99 0.40
N SER A 67 29.75 -8.36 1.57
CA SER A 67 29.80 -6.90 1.73
C SER A 67 31.05 -6.32 1.08
N ASN A 68 30.90 -5.16 0.44
CA ASN A 68 32.00 -4.39 -0.14
C ASN A 68 32.70 -5.11 -1.30
N ARG A 69 32.12 -6.22 -1.78
CA ARG A 69 32.60 -6.96 -2.95
C ARG A 69 31.48 -7.26 -3.95
N THR A 70 30.52 -8.11 -3.59
CA THR A 70 29.38 -8.49 -4.46
C THR A 70 28.09 -7.77 -4.08
N VAL A 71 28.00 -7.24 -2.85
CA VAL A 71 26.94 -6.31 -2.43
C VAL A 71 27.57 -4.96 -2.10
N ARG A 72 27.14 -3.91 -2.80
CA ARG A 72 27.71 -2.55 -2.72
C ARG A 72 26.60 -1.53 -2.54
N GLY A 73 26.82 -0.54 -1.68
CA GLY A 73 25.91 0.61 -1.53
C GLY A 73 26.37 1.82 -2.34
N ALA A 74 25.40 2.61 -2.81
CA ALA A 74 25.63 3.86 -3.52
C ALA A 74 24.85 5.01 -2.85
N PRO A 75 25.17 5.39 -1.60
CA PRO A 75 24.54 6.52 -0.93
C PRO A 75 24.80 7.82 -1.71
N TYR A 76 23.80 8.69 -1.76
CA TYR A 76 23.83 9.96 -2.49
C TYR A 76 23.08 11.03 -1.71
N ASP A 77 23.26 12.29 -2.11
CA ASP A 77 22.51 13.41 -1.53
C ASP A 77 21.05 13.33 -1.98
N PHE A 78 20.20 12.76 -1.14
CA PHE A 78 18.78 12.55 -1.43
C PHE A 78 17.97 13.85 -1.45
N ARG A 79 18.55 14.98 -1.02
CA ARG A 79 17.86 16.28 -1.05
C ARG A 79 17.84 16.85 -2.47
N ARG A 80 18.83 16.49 -3.29
CA ARG A 80 19.01 16.99 -4.66
C ARG A 80 18.29 16.11 -5.67
N ALA A 81 17.94 16.68 -6.83
CA ALA A 81 17.53 15.93 -8.01
C ALA A 81 18.77 15.49 -8.83
N PRO A 82 18.67 14.49 -9.73
CA PRO A 82 19.83 13.92 -10.42
C PRO A 82 20.67 14.93 -11.22
N ASN A 83 20.04 15.99 -11.72
CA ASN A 83 20.69 17.11 -12.41
C ASN A 83 21.66 17.88 -11.50
N GLU A 84 21.41 17.96 -10.20
CA GLU A 84 22.26 18.63 -9.21
C GLU A 84 23.23 17.68 -8.49
N ASN A 85 23.16 16.39 -8.80
CA ASN A 85 24.03 15.33 -8.29
C ASN A 85 25.10 14.95 -9.34
N HIS A 86 25.87 15.93 -9.82
CA HIS A 86 26.79 15.81 -10.96
C HIS A 86 27.81 14.66 -10.84
N VAL A 87 28.22 14.31 -9.63
CA VAL A 87 29.20 13.23 -9.38
C VAL A 87 28.56 11.84 -9.32
N PHE A 88 27.25 11.73 -9.18
CA PHE A 88 26.58 10.44 -8.97
C PHE A 88 26.77 9.50 -10.15
N VAL A 89 26.54 9.99 -11.39
CA VAL A 89 26.67 9.18 -12.60
C VAL A 89 28.09 8.65 -12.76
N SER A 90 29.11 9.50 -12.61
CA SER A 90 30.51 9.09 -12.78
C SER A 90 30.96 8.12 -11.69
N ARG A 91 30.57 8.34 -10.43
CA ARG A 91 30.90 7.43 -9.32
C ARG A 91 30.17 6.08 -9.44
N LEU A 92 28.88 6.08 -9.81
CA LEU A 92 28.12 4.84 -9.98
C LEU A 92 28.63 4.03 -11.18
N THR A 93 29.10 4.70 -12.25
CA THR A 93 29.77 4.02 -13.38
C THR A 93 30.97 3.21 -12.90
N LYS A 94 31.88 3.86 -12.16
CA LYS A 94 33.07 3.20 -11.61
C LYS A 94 32.70 2.07 -10.66
N LEU A 95 31.71 2.30 -9.77
CA LEU A 95 31.26 1.27 -8.84
C LEU A 95 30.73 0.04 -9.56
N VAL A 96 29.98 0.21 -10.65
CA VAL A 96 29.45 -0.91 -11.46
C VAL A 96 30.59 -1.65 -12.19
N GLU A 97 31.50 -0.92 -12.82
CA GLU A 97 32.65 -1.49 -13.54
C GLU A 97 33.58 -2.26 -12.58
N GLU A 98 33.92 -1.66 -11.45
CA GLU A 98 34.70 -2.33 -10.39
C GLU A 98 33.99 -3.58 -9.86
N THR A 99 32.67 -3.50 -9.61
CA THR A 99 31.89 -4.64 -9.12
C THR A 99 31.81 -5.76 -10.16
N TYR A 100 31.76 -5.43 -11.45
CA TYR A 100 31.82 -6.40 -12.53
C TYR A 100 33.19 -7.10 -12.57
N GLU A 101 34.28 -6.33 -12.51
CA GLU A 101 35.64 -6.85 -12.63
C GLU A 101 36.04 -7.75 -11.45
N VAL A 102 35.74 -7.36 -10.22
CA VAL A 102 36.13 -8.14 -9.01
C VAL A 102 35.29 -9.41 -8.78
N ASN A 103 34.27 -9.62 -9.63
CA ASN A 103 33.30 -10.72 -9.52
C ASN A 103 33.19 -11.51 -10.84
N ASP A 104 34.34 -11.81 -11.43
CA ASP A 104 34.49 -12.69 -12.60
C ASP A 104 33.72 -12.20 -13.84
N ASN A 105 33.72 -10.87 -14.07
CA ASN A 105 33.04 -10.25 -15.21
C ASN A 105 31.54 -10.57 -15.24
N ARG A 106 30.91 -10.69 -14.07
CA ARG A 106 29.47 -10.89 -13.95
C ARG A 106 28.76 -9.54 -13.97
N ALA A 107 27.85 -9.39 -14.91
CA ALA A 107 27.00 -8.20 -15.03
C ALA A 107 26.22 -7.94 -13.72
N VAL A 108 26.17 -6.67 -13.33
CA VAL A 108 25.63 -6.19 -12.05
C VAL A 108 24.11 -6.06 -12.12
N VAL A 109 23.43 -6.41 -11.03
CA VAL A 109 22.02 -6.05 -10.82
C VAL A 109 21.97 -4.71 -10.11
N LEU A 110 21.36 -3.72 -10.76
CA LEU A 110 21.13 -2.40 -10.16
C LEU A 110 19.81 -2.41 -9.41
N LEU A 111 19.84 -2.09 -8.12
CA LEU A 111 18.65 -2.00 -7.28
C LEU A 111 18.48 -0.57 -6.80
N GLY A 112 17.34 0.04 -7.12
CA GLY A 112 17.01 1.41 -6.71
C GLY A 112 15.69 1.43 -5.94
N HIS A 113 15.71 1.86 -4.67
CA HIS A 113 14.50 2.01 -3.86
C HIS A 113 14.00 3.46 -3.85
N SER A 114 12.69 3.68 -3.99
CA SER A 114 12.04 5.00 -3.96
C SER A 114 12.73 5.98 -4.92
N LEU A 115 13.20 7.14 -4.44
CA LEU A 115 14.02 8.09 -5.20
C LEU A 115 15.22 7.42 -5.91
N GLY A 116 15.81 6.38 -5.31
CA GLY A 116 16.90 5.60 -5.89
C GLY A 116 16.52 4.91 -7.21
N ALA A 117 15.24 4.62 -7.43
CA ALA A 117 14.76 4.08 -8.69
C ALA A 117 14.88 5.14 -9.80
N LEU A 118 14.39 6.35 -9.57
CA LEU A 118 14.51 7.49 -10.50
C LEU A 118 15.97 7.80 -10.82
N TYR A 119 16.84 7.79 -9.80
CA TYR A 119 18.28 7.97 -9.95
C TYR A 119 18.94 6.88 -10.80
N THR A 120 18.53 5.62 -10.61
CA THR A 120 19.06 4.50 -11.38
C THR A 120 18.60 4.56 -12.84
N LEU A 121 17.35 4.95 -13.07
CA LEU A 121 16.82 5.14 -14.42
C LEU A 121 17.52 6.30 -15.13
N TYR A 122 17.66 7.44 -14.46
CA TYR A 122 18.45 8.57 -14.96
C TYR A 122 19.87 8.14 -15.30
N PHE A 123 20.55 7.41 -14.41
CA PHE A 123 21.87 6.86 -14.66
C PHE A 123 21.92 5.99 -15.93
N LEU A 124 20.97 5.08 -16.09
CA LEU A 124 20.90 4.16 -17.24
C LEU A 124 20.65 4.90 -18.57
N GLN A 125 19.92 6.02 -18.56
CA GLN A 125 19.74 6.86 -19.75
C GLN A 125 21.04 7.52 -20.21
N GLN A 126 21.97 7.78 -19.29
CA GLN A 126 23.28 8.33 -19.60
C GLN A 126 24.27 7.27 -20.14
N LYS A 127 23.82 6.03 -20.36
CA LYS A 127 24.66 4.92 -20.81
C LYS A 127 24.28 4.43 -22.20
N THR A 128 25.31 4.10 -22.97
CA THR A 128 25.13 3.46 -24.28
C THR A 128 24.55 2.06 -24.11
N ASP A 129 23.85 1.57 -25.12
CA ASP A 129 23.34 0.19 -25.09
C ASP A 129 24.46 -0.86 -25.03
N ALA A 130 25.63 -0.55 -25.60
CA ALA A 130 26.80 -1.41 -25.49
C ALA A 130 27.27 -1.52 -24.02
N TRP A 131 27.35 -0.39 -23.31
CA TRP A 131 27.71 -0.39 -21.88
C TRP A 131 26.69 -1.17 -21.06
N LYS A 132 25.39 -0.92 -21.27
CA LYS A 132 24.31 -1.62 -20.54
C LYS A 132 24.37 -3.14 -20.77
N ARG A 133 24.56 -3.59 -22.02
CA ARG A 133 24.69 -5.02 -22.36
C ARG A 133 25.89 -5.70 -21.71
N THR A 134 26.99 -4.98 -21.54
CA THR A 134 28.20 -5.50 -20.89
C THR A 134 28.04 -5.57 -19.37
N TYR A 135 27.61 -4.48 -18.75
CA TYR A 135 27.77 -4.30 -17.30
C TYR A 135 26.49 -4.51 -16.49
N VAL A 136 25.30 -4.45 -17.10
CA VAL A 136 24.03 -4.51 -16.37
C VAL A 136 23.27 -5.79 -16.71
N LYS A 137 23.07 -6.64 -15.71
CA LYS A 137 22.28 -7.86 -15.85
C LYS A 137 20.79 -7.56 -15.77
N ALA A 138 20.41 -6.72 -14.82
CA ALA A 138 19.04 -6.33 -14.56
C ALA A 138 19.01 -5.00 -13.81
N TYR A 139 17.87 -4.30 -13.94
CA TYR A 139 17.51 -3.17 -13.12
C TYR A 139 16.25 -3.54 -12.34
N VAL A 140 16.32 -3.42 -11.02
CA VAL A 140 15.26 -3.73 -10.05
C VAL A 140 14.85 -2.45 -9.35
N PRO A 141 13.81 -1.74 -9.85
CA PRO A 141 13.20 -0.65 -9.11
C PRO A 141 12.33 -1.20 -7.97
N LEU A 142 12.58 -0.75 -6.74
CA LEU A 142 11.75 -1.05 -5.57
C LEU A 142 10.94 0.20 -5.21
N GLY A 143 9.63 0.18 -5.43
CA GLY A 143 8.76 1.32 -5.09
C GLY A 143 9.16 2.62 -5.80
N GLY A 144 9.60 2.52 -7.06
CA GLY A 144 10.04 3.67 -7.83
C GLY A 144 8.88 4.59 -8.22
N PRO A 145 8.82 5.85 -7.75
CA PRO A 145 7.72 6.77 -8.02
C PRO A 145 7.94 7.45 -9.38
N PHE A 146 8.03 6.66 -10.44
CA PHE A 146 8.27 7.15 -11.79
C PHE A 146 7.13 8.02 -12.34
N GLY A 147 5.92 7.81 -11.84
CA GLY A 147 4.77 8.69 -12.08
C GLY A 147 4.70 9.89 -11.13
N GLY A 148 5.61 10.00 -10.16
CA GLY A 148 5.48 10.86 -9.00
C GLY A 148 4.66 10.24 -7.87
N SER A 149 4.58 10.96 -6.75
CA SER A 149 4.01 10.52 -5.48
C SER A 149 3.18 11.62 -4.84
N VAL A 150 1.94 11.31 -4.47
CA VAL A 150 1.08 12.24 -3.70
C VAL A 150 1.66 12.57 -2.32
N ARG A 151 2.60 11.76 -1.81
CA ARG A 151 3.34 12.06 -0.57
C ARG A 151 4.31 13.24 -0.76
N ALA A 152 4.84 13.46 -1.96
CA ALA A 152 5.63 14.64 -2.28
C ALA A 152 4.75 15.91 -2.27
N LEU A 153 3.47 15.81 -2.68
CA LEU A 153 2.51 16.91 -2.53
C LEU A 153 2.25 17.24 -1.06
N LEU A 154 2.15 16.23 -0.19
CA LEU A 154 2.02 16.44 1.25
C LEU A 154 3.23 17.21 1.81
N ALA A 155 4.45 16.78 1.49
CA ALA A 155 5.69 17.44 1.89
C ALA A 155 5.76 18.90 1.38
N ALA A 156 5.38 19.15 0.13
CA ALA A 156 5.39 20.50 -0.45
C ALA A 156 4.31 21.43 0.14
N THR A 157 3.21 20.91 0.67
CA THR A 157 2.04 21.72 1.09
C THR A 157 1.94 21.88 2.60
N SER A 158 1.78 20.76 3.30
CA SER A 158 1.49 20.71 4.74
C SER A 158 2.68 20.21 5.56
N GLY A 159 3.72 19.71 4.87
CA GLY A 159 4.88 19.06 5.45
C GLY A 159 4.63 17.57 5.74
N ASP A 160 5.69 16.77 5.69
CA ASP A 160 5.71 15.38 6.12
C ASP A 160 6.61 15.23 7.36
N ASN A 161 6.08 14.62 8.42
CA ASN A 161 6.84 14.46 9.67
C ASN A 161 7.73 13.22 9.65
N PHE A 162 7.83 12.51 8.53
CA PHE A 162 8.60 11.27 8.37
C PHE A 162 8.25 10.19 9.41
N GLY A 163 7.04 10.24 9.99
CA GLY A 163 6.60 9.35 11.08
C GLY A 163 7.01 9.79 12.49
N VAL A 164 7.54 11.01 12.67
CA VAL A 164 7.89 11.59 13.98
C VAL A 164 6.64 12.19 14.64
N PHE A 165 5.89 11.36 15.39
CA PHE A 165 4.58 11.69 15.97
C PHE A 165 4.53 12.89 16.95
N LEU A 166 5.67 13.32 17.50
CA LEU A 166 5.73 14.37 18.54
C LEU A 166 5.99 15.78 17.97
N ARG A 167 5.94 15.95 16.65
CA ARG A 167 6.22 17.24 15.99
C ARG A 167 5.21 17.52 14.88
N ASP A 168 4.76 18.77 14.87
CA ASP A 168 3.88 19.31 13.83
C ASP A 168 4.57 19.19 12.45
N PRO A 169 3.90 18.58 11.44
CA PRO A 169 4.43 18.46 10.07
C PRO A 169 4.87 19.79 9.47
N LEU A 170 4.24 20.90 9.84
CA LEU A 170 4.60 22.24 9.37
C LEU A 170 6.04 22.63 9.73
N VAL A 171 6.62 22.02 10.77
CA VAL A 171 8.00 22.26 11.19
C VAL A 171 9.01 21.66 10.20
N PHE A 172 8.62 20.64 9.44
CA PHE A 172 9.44 19.99 8.42
C PHE A 172 9.26 20.61 7.04
N ARG A 173 8.11 21.24 6.79
CA ARG A 173 7.76 21.79 5.48
C ARG A 173 8.84 22.71 4.88
N ASP A 174 9.44 23.60 5.65
CA ASP A 174 10.45 24.52 5.13
C ASP A 174 11.73 23.76 4.72
N LEU A 175 12.09 22.72 5.48
CA LEU A 175 13.19 21.84 5.13
C LEU A 175 12.87 21.05 3.85
N GLU A 176 11.67 20.51 3.73
CA GLU A 176 11.25 19.70 2.59
C GLU A 176 11.12 20.51 1.29
N ARG A 177 10.55 21.71 1.39
CA ARG A 177 10.47 22.67 0.27
C ARG A 177 11.84 23.11 -0.24
N SER A 178 12.89 22.97 0.58
CA SER A 178 14.24 23.26 0.16
C SER A 178 14.87 22.14 -0.69
N MET A 179 14.25 20.95 -0.77
CA MET A 179 14.84 19.78 -1.45
C MET A 179 14.31 19.65 -2.89
N PRO A 180 15.15 19.87 -3.94
CA PRO A 180 14.74 19.62 -5.33
C PRO A 180 14.23 18.20 -5.58
N SER A 181 14.67 17.20 -4.82
CA SER A 181 14.14 15.84 -4.94
C SER A 181 12.64 15.73 -4.69
N ILE A 182 12.04 16.65 -3.92
CA ILE A 182 10.58 16.70 -3.73
C ILE A 182 9.87 17.13 -5.01
N GLY A 183 10.44 18.08 -5.76
CA GLY A 183 9.95 18.49 -7.08
C GLY A 183 9.95 17.33 -8.08
N LEU A 184 11.07 16.60 -8.16
CA LEU A 184 11.19 15.37 -8.97
C LEU A 184 10.14 14.31 -8.63
N LEU A 185 9.72 14.25 -7.36
CA LEU A 185 8.75 13.28 -6.87
C LEU A 185 7.29 13.74 -7.04
N LEU A 186 7.01 14.92 -7.57
CA LEU A 186 5.64 15.38 -7.79
C LEU A 186 4.93 14.54 -8.87
N PRO A 187 3.62 14.26 -8.72
CA PRO A 187 2.82 13.59 -9.74
C PRO A 187 2.97 14.23 -11.12
N ASN A 188 3.33 13.43 -12.12
CA ASN A 188 3.66 13.93 -13.45
C ASN A 188 2.39 14.18 -14.30
N PRO A 189 2.16 15.39 -14.85
CA PRO A 189 1.01 15.68 -15.70
C PRO A 189 0.86 14.78 -16.94
N ARG A 190 1.94 14.14 -17.42
CA ARG A 190 1.87 13.16 -18.52
C ARG A 190 1.18 11.84 -18.12
N LEU A 191 1.24 11.50 -16.84
CA LEU A 191 0.79 10.21 -16.31
C LEU A 191 -0.45 10.35 -15.44
N TRP A 192 -0.70 11.53 -14.89
CA TRP A 192 -1.85 11.85 -14.06
C TRP A 192 -2.86 12.68 -14.85
N SER A 193 -4.15 12.33 -14.73
CA SER A 193 -5.21 12.94 -15.53
C SER A 193 -5.42 14.41 -15.16
N SER A 194 -5.74 15.25 -16.16
CA SER A 194 -6.09 16.66 -15.92
C SER A 194 -7.35 16.84 -15.08
N ASN A 195 -8.23 15.84 -15.08
CA ASN A 195 -9.50 15.82 -14.34
C ASN A 195 -9.38 15.13 -12.97
N GLU A 196 -8.20 14.64 -12.59
CA GLU A 196 -7.98 13.93 -11.33
C GLU A 196 -7.51 14.91 -10.23
N PRO A 197 -8.35 15.24 -9.24
CA PRO A 197 -7.94 16.10 -8.14
C PRO A 197 -7.01 15.35 -7.18
N LEU A 198 -5.82 15.91 -6.94
CA LEU A 198 -4.79 15.37 -6.05
C LEU A 198 -4.72 16.11 -4.71
N ILE A 199 -5.16 17.36 -4.70
CA ILE A 199 -5.25 18.18 -3.50
C ILE A 199 -6.65 18.74 -3.42
N PHE A 200 -7.28 18.53 -2.27
CA PHE A 200 -8.60 19.06 -1.94
C PHE A 200 -8.43 20.18 -0.91
N THR A 201 -9.00 21.34 -1.19
CA THR A 201 -9.16 22.43 -0.23
C THR A 201 -10.64 22.80 -0.15
N PRO A 202 -11.08 23.55 0.88
CA PRO A 202 -12.48 23.97 0.99
C PRO A 202 -12.99 24.75 -0.23
N GLU A 203 -12.10 25.41 -0.98
CA GLU A 203 -12.46 26.36 -2.03
C GLU A 203 -12.04 25.90 -3.44
N THR A 204 -11.03 25.04 -3.54
CA THR A 204 -10.46 24.62 -4.83
C THR A 204 -9.84 23.22 -4.75
N ASN A 205 -10.05 22.44 -5.80
CA ASN A 205 -9.33 21.19 -6.02
C ASN A 205 -8.23 21.41 -7.08
N TYR A 206 -7.07 20.79 -6.89
CA TYR A 206 -5.92 20.91 -7.79
C TYR A 206 -5.53 19.53 -8.33
N SER A 207 -5.38 19.42 -9.66
CA SER A 207 -4.77 18.27 -10.32
C SER A 207 -3.27 18.46 -10.57
N ALA A 208 -2.59 17.42 -11.06
CA ALA A 208 -1.19 17.51 -11.47
C ALA A 208 -0.95 18.59 -12.54
N HIS A 209 -1.98 18.96 -13.31
CA HIS A 209 -1.90 19.98 -14.36
C HIS A 209 -2.05 21.41 -13.82
N GLN A 210 -2.21 21.59 -12.51
CA GLN A 210 -2.53 22.86 -11.87
C GLN A 210 -1.52 23.27 -10.79
N TYR A 211 -0.26 22.80 -10.88
CA TYR A 211 0.74 23.14 -9.87
C TYR A 211 1.08 24.62 -9.79
N ASP A 212 1.11 25.34 -10.92
CA ASP A 212 1.33 26.79 -10.91
C ASP A 212 0.28 27.48 -10.05
N LYS A 213 -1.00 27.11 -10.25
CA LYS A 213 -2.12 27.62 -9.45
C LYS A 213 -1.97 27.22 -7.97
N LEU A 214 -1.69 25.95 -7.69
CA LEU A 214 -1.52 25.44 -6.33
C LEU A 214 -0.43 26.19 -5.57
N PHE A 215 0.74 26.36 -6.19
CA PHE A 215 1.91 26.98 -5.56
C PHE A 215 1.73 28.47 -5.37
N HIS A 216 1.02 29.13 -6.28
CA HIS A 216 0.54 30.49 -6.08
C HIS A 216 -0.39 30.58 -4.86
N ASP A 217 -1.41 29.71 -4.79
CA ASP A 217 -2.46 29.75 -3.76
C ASP A 217 -1.92 29.43 -2.35
N ILE A 218 -0.84 28.66 -2.23
CA ILE A 218 -0.17 28.35 -0.95
C ILE A 218 1.04 29.24 -0.63
N ALA A 219 1.25 30.31 -1.40
CA ALA A 219 2.39 31.23 -1.29
C ALA A 219 3.77 30.52 -1.32
N TYR A 220 3.94 29.55 -2.22
CA TYR A 220 5.19 28.82 -2.44
C TYR A 220 5.84 29.21 -3.78
N SER A 221 6.39 30.43 -3.84
CA SER A 221 6.97 31.01 -5.07
C SER A 221 8.19 30.28 -5.62
N GLU A 222 8.94 29.55 -4.77
CA GLU A 222 10.08 28.74 -5.22
C GLU A 222 9.64 27.41 -5.86
N GLY A 223 8.41 26.96 -5.58
CA GLY A 223 7.87 25.71 -6.12
C GLY A 223 7.75 25.68 -7.64
N GLU A 224 7.41 26.82 -8.26
CA GLU A 224 7.32 26.95 -9.72
C GLU A 224 8.68 26.69 -10.40
N VAL A 225 9.78 27.08 -9.76
CA VAL A 225 11.12 26.92 -10.34
C VAL A 225 11.66 25.49 -10.22
N HIS A 226 11.32 24.81 -9.12
CA HIS A 226 11.62 23.39 -8.95
C HIS A 226 10.89 22.54 -10.01
N ILE A 227 9.64 22.87 -10.36
CA ILE A 227 8.89 22.17 -11.41
C ILE A 227 9.52 22.33 -12.79
N VAL A 228 9.90 23.55 -13.21
CA VAL A 228 10.35 23.80 -14.58
C VAL A 228 11.66 23.06 -14.90
N LEU A 229 12.57 22.96 -13.94
CA LEU A 229 13.84 22.21 -14.10
C LEU A 229 13.60 20.70 -14.08
N ASP A 230 12.74 20.20 -13.19
CA ASP A 230 12.51 18.77 -13.01
C ASP A 230 11.56 18.19 -14.07
N THR A 231 10.68 18.99 -14.67
CA THR A 231 9.78 18.58 -15.76
C THR A 231 10.57 18.12 -16.99
N VAL A 232 11.70 18.75 -17.32
CA VAL A 232 12.57 18.33 -18.44
C VAL A 232 13.15 16.93 -18.20
N TYR A 233 13.55 16.62 -16.96
CA TYR A 233 14.12 15.32 -16.60
C TYR A 233 13.06 14.25 -16.37
N MET A 234 11.91 14.61 -15.81
CA MET A 234 10.74 13.74 -15.73
C MET A 234 10.20 13.40 -17.12
N ASN A 235 10.30 14.32 -18.09
CA ASN A 235 9.99 14.06 -19.49
C ASN A 235 10.98 13.07 -20.11
N LEU A 236 12.29 13.19 -19.84
CA LEU A 236 13.31 12.21 -20.24
C LEU A 236 13.09 10.84 -19.60
N ILE A 237 12.72 10.80 -18.31
CA ILE A 237 12.34 9.59 -17.56
C ILE A 237 11.11 8.93 -18.17
N CYS A 238 10.05 9.70 -18.44
CA CYS A 238 8.83 9.23 -19.10
C CYS A 238 9.10 8.73 -20.53
N GLU A 239 9.88 9.48 -21.31
CA GLU A 239 10.26 9.08 -22.68
C GLU A 239 11.12 7.81 -22.70
N ALA A 240 11.95 7.58 -21.68
CA ALA A 240 12.69 6.33 -21.58
C ALA A 240 11.80 5.16 -21.12
N THR A 241 10.86 5.38 -20.19
CA THR A 241 9.86 4.37 -19.85
C THR A 241 8.99 4.03 -21.07
N GLU A 242 8.59 5.03 -21.85
CA GLU A 242 7.87 4.89 -23.11
C GLU A 242 8.70 4.14 -24.18
N LYS A 243 9.99 4.48 -24.37
CA LYS A 243 10.91 3.82 -25.32
C LYS A 243 11.32 2.41 -24.93
N LEU A 244 11.31 2.08 -23.63
CA LEU A 244 11.54 0.71 -23.14
C LEU A 244 10.32 -0.21 -23.35
N GLY A 245 9.22 0.30 -23.92
CA GLY A 245 7.96 -0.44 -24.04
C GLY A 245 7.28 -0.67 -22.69
N THR A 246 7.78 -0.03 -21.63
CA THR A 246 7.30 -0.17 -20.27
C THR A 246 6.31 0.95 -20.02
N ARG A 247 5.03 0.71 -20.30
CA ARG A 247 3.99 1.50 -19.65
C ARG A 247 4.20 1.38 -18.14
N LEU A 248 4.20 2.53 -17.50
CA LEU A 248 4.53 2.66 -16.11
C LEU A 248 3.50 1.92 -15.25
N PHE A 249 3.86 0.72 -14.83
CA PHE A 249 3.20 0.08 -13.70
C PHE A 249 3.63 0.86 -12.47
N VAL A 250 2.69 1.60 -11.87
CA VAL A 250 2.76 1.91 -10.44
C VAL A 250 2.63 0.56 -9.73
N THR A 251 3.76 -0.09 -9.50
CA THR A 251 3.83 -1.19 -8.57
C THR A 251 3.83 -0.57 -7.18
N ASP A 252 2.66 -0.45 -6.56
CA ASP A 252 2.58 -0.49 -5.10
C ASP A 252 3.03 -1.89 -4.69
N TRP A 253 4.32 -2.03 -4.36
CA TRP A 253 4.87 -3.28 -3.85
C TRP A 253 5.46 -3.13 -2.46
N PRO A 254 5.37 -4.19 -1.65
CA PRO A 254 5.18 -4.13 -0.23
C PRO A 254 6.52 -4.15 0.51
N SER A 255 6.62 -3.33 1.56
CA SER A 255 7.58 -3.56 2.64
C SER A 255 6.76 -3.96 3.87
N ALA A 256 6.87 -5.20 4.32
CA ALA A 256 6.18 -5.70 5.51
C ALA A 256 6.46 -4.89 6.79
N MET A 257 7.46 -3.99 6.79
CA MET A 257 7.70 -3.02 7.88
C MET A 257 6.94 -1.69 7.72
N LEU A 258 6.57 -1.31 6.49
CA LEU A 258 5.76 -0.11 6.24
C LEU A 258 4.27 -0.38 6.43
N ILE A 259 3.84 -1.65 6.37
CA ILE A 259 2.48 -2.04 6.80
C ILE A 259 2.30 -1.60 8.25
N HIS A 260 3.17 -1.97 9.19
CA HIS A 260 3.11 -1.48 10.57
C HIS A 260 2.95 0.05 10.69
N TYR A 261 3.72 0.83 9.92
CA TYR A 261 3.74 2.29 10.02
C TYR A 261 2.59 3.01 9.30
N VAL A 262 2.14 2.53 8.14
CA VAL A 262 0.96 3.05 7.42
C VAL A 262 -0.33 2.58 8.10
N PHE A 263 -0.32 1.38 8.69
CA PHE A 263 -1.37 0.92 9.59
C PHE A 263 -1.42 1.84 10.82
N LEU A 264 -0.30 2.11 11.50
CA LEU A 264 -0.20 3.10 12.57
C LEU A 264 -0.70 4.51 12.17
N LEU A 265 -0.41 4.99 10.96
CA LEU A 265 -0.82 6.33 10.47
C LEU A 265 -2.31 6.40 10.09
N THR A 266 -2.86 5.37 9.45
CA THR A 266 -4.29 5.29 9.13
C THR A 266 -5.14 5.07 10.39
N LEU A 267 -4.64 4.29 11.35
CA LEU A 267 -5.27 4.05 12.65
C LEU A 267 -5.20 5.27 13.59
N SER A 268 -4.07 6.00 13.61
CA SER A 268 -3.94 7.25 14.37
C SER A 268 -4.84 8.36 13.82
N ASN A 269 -5.01 8.46 12.49
CA ASN A 269 -5.98 9.37 11.88
C ASN A 269 -7.43 9.00 12.21
N ALA A 270 -7.77 7.71 12.31
CA ALA A 270 -9.08 7.27 12.81
C ALA A 270 -9.28 7.67 14.29
N VAL A 271 -8.24 7.55 15.13
CA VAL A 271 -8.26 7.98 16.54
C VAL A 271 -8.38 9.51 16.66
N VAL A 272 -7.76 10.28 15.76
CA VAL A 272 -7.86 11.76 15.72
C VAL A 272 -9.26 12.20 15.24
N MET A 273 -9.84 11.55 14.23
CA MET A 273 -11.23 11.76 13.80
C MET A 273 -12.23 11.46 14.93
N LEU A 274 -11.96 10.47 15.77
CA LEU A 274 -12.76 10.16 16.96
C LEU A 274 -12.62 11.21 18.08
N ARG A 275 -11.60 12.09 18.04
CA ARG A 275 -11.29 13.09 19.09
C ARG A 275 -11.66 14.53 18.73
N LEU A 276 -12.08 14.81 17.50
CA LEU A 276 -12.48 16.15 17.06
C LEU A 276 -13.98 16.38 17.31
N GLY A 277 -14.33 16.67 18.55
CA GLY A 277 -15.64 17.19 18.96
C GLY A 277 -15.54 17.80 20.36
N ASP A 278 -16.01 19.05 20.51
CA ASP A 278 -15.96 19.86 21.73
C ASP A 278 -16.49 19.14 23.01
N PRO A 279 -16.09 19.59 24.21
CA PRO A 279 -16.09 18.78 25.43
C PRO A 279 -17.49 18.61 26.03
N ILE A 280 -18.20 17.55 25.62
CA ILE A 280 -19.36 16.98 26.33
C ILE A 280 -19.29 15.44 26.25
N GLN A 281 -18.61 14.80 27.20
CA GLN A 281 -18.71 13.35 27.50
C GLN A 281 -18.86 12.42 26.26
N THR A 282 -17.87 12.39 25.36
CA THR A 282 -18.03 12.16 23.90
C THR A 282 -17.74 10.77 23.33
N ASN A 283 -17.35 9.75 24.11
CA ASN A 283 -16.92 8.47 23.50
C ASN A 283 -18.11 7.57 23.10
N SER A 284 -18.07 7.02 21.87
CA SER A 284 -19.06 6.09 21.30
C SER A 284 -18.46 4.68 21.15
N PRO A 285 -19.25 3.60 21.30
CA PRO A 285 -18.72 2.25 21.10
C PRO A 285 -18.39 2.00 19.62
N LEU A 286 -17.44 1.09 19.38
CA LEU A 286 -16.84 0.81 18.08
C LEU A 286 -16.96 -0.67 17.72
N ILE A 287 -17.40 -0.95 16.49
CA ILE A 287 -17.31 -2.29 15.88
C ILE A 287 -16.35 -2.21 14.69
N ILE A 288 -15.36 -3.11 14.65
CA ILE A 288 -14.34 -3.20 13.61
C ILE A 288 -14.64 -4.38 12.68
N ILE A 289 -14.76 -4.11 11.38
CA ILE A 289 -14.97 -5.09 10.32
C ILE A 289 -13.64 -5.21 9.53
N PRO A 290 -12.93 -6.35 9.61
CA PRO A 290 -11.61 -6.51 9.00
C PRO A 290 -11.67 -6.59 7.46
N GLY A 291 -10.51 -6.42 6.82
CA GLY A 291 -10.36 -6.54 5.37
C GLY A 291 -10.19 -7.98 4.88
N ASP A 292 -9.84 -8.10 3.61
CA ASP A 292 -9.45 -9.38 3.01
C ASP A 292 -8.26 -9.97 3.77
N ALA A 293 -8.32 -11.28 4.01
CA ALA A 293 -7.38 -12.02 4.85
C ALA A 293 -7.18 -11.47 6.29
N GLY A 294 -8.05 -10.57 6.76
CA GLY A 294 -7.86 -9.78 7.98
C GLY A 294 -8.34 -10.41 9.29
N SER A 295 -8.51 -11.74 9.33
CA SER A 295 -8.86 -12.47 10.55
C SER A 295 -8.27 -13.87 10.55
N GLN A 296 -8.02 -14.42 11.74
CA GLN A 296 -7.60 -15.81 11.88
C GLN A 296 -8.59 -16.78 11.21
N VAL A 297 -8.07 -17.88 10.66
CA VAL A 297 -8.85 -18.99 10.09
C VAL A 297 -8.35 -20.30 10.66
N TYR A 298 -9.28 -21.14 11.10
CA TYR A 298 -9.02 -22.48 11.61
C TYR A 298 -9.63 -23.52 10.69
N THR A 299 -9.05 -24.73 10.70
CA THR A 299 -9.57 -25.86 9.93
C THR A 299 -9.49 -27.17 10.71
N HIS A 300 -10.42 -28.09 10.43
CA HIS A 300 -10.34 -29.51 10.79
C HIS A 300 -11.04 -30.39 9.75
N GLU A 301 -10.72 -31.68 9.75
CA GLU A 301 -11.41 -32.67 8.92
C GLU A 301 -12.84 -32.91 9.44
N LYS A 302 -13.84 -32.92 8.55
CA LYS A 302 -15.24 -33.15 8.91
C LYS A 302 -15.47 -34.55 9.48
N ASP A 303 -14.69 -35.53 9.02
CA ASP A 303 -14.74 -36.91 9.52
C ASP A 303 -14.14 -37.07 10.93
N LYS A 304 -13.47 -36.03 11.45
CA LYS A 304 -12.83 -36.02 12.77
C LYS A 304 -13.25 -34.80 13.61
N PRO A 305 -14.56 -34.64 13.90
CA PRO A 305 -15.08 -33.43 14.56
C PRO A 305 -14.65 -33.28 16.02
N ARG A 306 -14.03 -34.31 16.61
CA ARG A 306 -13.50 -34.26 17.99
C ARG A 306 -12.06 -33.76 18.06
N GLU A 307 -11.37 -33.64 16.93
CA GLU A 307 -10.02 -33.07 16.90
C GLU A 307 -10.08 -31.55 17.04
N LYS A 308 -9.12 -30.99 17.77
CA LYS A 308 -9.05 -29.54 17.97
C LYS A 308 -8.72 -28.86 16.64
N PRO A 309 -9.50 -27.84 16.20
CA PRO A 309 -9.18 -27.09 15.00
C PRO A 309 -7.77 -26.49 15.06
N SER A 310 -7.07 -26.53 13.94
CA SER A 310 -5.71 -26.00 13.81
C SER A 310 -5.70 -24.66 13.09
N LEU A 311 -4.78 -23.76 13.47
CA LEU A 311 -4.63 -22.47 12.82
C LEU A 311 -4.12 -22.67 11.38
N LEU A 312 -5.00 -22.37 10.42
CA LEU A 312 -4.73 -22.42 9.00
C LEU A 312 -4.10 -21.11 8.52
N TRP A 313 -4.72 -19.98 8.89
CA TRP A 313 -4.32 -18.62 8.53
C TRP A 313 -4.29 -17.69 9.76
N PHE A 314 -3.23 -16.92 10.02
CA PHE A 314 -1.93 -16.93 9.35
C PHE A 314 -0.96 -17.88 10.06
N ASN A 315 -0.41 -18.84 9.31
CA ASN A 315 0.60 -19.75 9.82
C ASN A 315 1.70 -19.94 8.77
N ILE A 316 2.89 -19.39 9.05
CA ILE A 316 4.01 -19.40 8.11
C ILE A 316 4.42 -20.83 7.69
N ARG A 317 4.23 -21.84 8.56
CA ARG A 317 4.51 -23.25 8.21
C ARG A 317 3.57 -23.76 7.13
N ASN A 318 2.33 -23.30 7.12
CA ASN A 318 1.35 -23.64 6.09
C ASN A 318 1.67 -22.93 4.77
N VAL A 319 2.25 -21.73 4.82
CA VAL A 319 2.77 -21.04 3.62
C VAL A 319 3.92 -21.82 2.98
N PHE A 320 4.74 -22.56 3.75
CA PHE A 320 5.69 -23.50 3.15
C PHE A 320 5.03 -24.73 2.53
N ARG A 321 3.77 -25.02 2.86
CA ARG A 321 2.95 -26.14 2.38
C ARG A 321 1.75 -25.66 1.55
N MET A 322 1.97 -24.68 0.67
CA MET A 322 0.90 -24.02 -0.09
C MET A 322 -0.07 -24.98 -0.77
N SER A 323 0.40 -26.03 -1.44
CA SER A 323 -0.50 -26.99 -2.10
C SER A 323 -1.56 -27.59 -1.14
N LYS A 324 -1.19 -27.87 0.11
CA LYS A 324 -2.12 -28.34 1.13
C LYS A 324 -3.06 -27.21 1.59
N MET A 325 -2.51 -26.02 1.84
CA MET A 325 -3.31 -24.86 2.25
C MET A 325 -4.34 -24.45 1.18
N THR A 326 -3.96 -24.49 -0.09
CA THR A 326 -4.84 -24.25 -1.24
C THR A 326 -5.95 -25.29 -1.28
N ASP A 327 -5.67 -26.58 -1.06
CA ASP A 327 -6.71 -27.62 -1.01
C ASP A 327 -7.70 -27.38 0.15
N GLU A 328 -7.21 -26.97 1.32
CA GLU A 328 -8.04 -26.73 2.51
C GLU A 328 -8.88 -25.45 2.43
N LEU A 329 -8.33 -24.36 1.86
CA LEU A 329 -8.93 -23.02 1.93
C LEU A 329 -9.71 -22.60 0.68
N SER A 330 -9.43 -23.20 -0.49
CA SER A 330 -10.09 -22.81 -1.74
C SER A 330 -11.58 -23.10 -1.72
N LEU A 331 -12.36 -22.21 -2.32
CA LEU A 331 -13.77 -22.48 -2.61
C LEU A 331 -13.91 -23.19 -3.96
N ARG A 332 -15.03 -23.89 -4.14
CA ARG A 332 -15.38 -24.59 -5.38
C ARG A 332 -16.64 -23.95 -5.96
N TYR A 333 -16.54 -23.47 -7.19
CA TYR A 333 -17.67 -22.87 -7.89
C TYR A 333 -18.61 -23.94 -8.46
N ASP A 334 -19.91 -23.80 -8.23
CA ASP A 334 -20.95 -24.64 -8.82
C ASP A 334 -21.64 -23.90 -9.98
N PRO A 335 -21.46 -24.33 -11.24
CA PRO A 335 -22.04 -23.67 -12.41
C PRO A 335 -23.56 -23.80 -12.51
N LYS A 336 -24.20 -24.68 -11.73
CA LYS A 336 -25.68 -24.81 -11.73
C LYS A 336 -26.34 -23.81 -10.81
N THR A 337 -25.77 -23.61 -9.63
CA THR A 337 -26.32 -22.71 -8.61
C THR A 337 -25.73 -21.31 -8.70
N HIS A 338 -24.63 -21.13 -9.43
CA HIS A 338 -23.85 -19.89 -9.47
C HIS A 338 -23.40 -19.47 -8.07
N THR A 339 -23.02 -20.45 -7.24
CA THR A 339 -22.54 -20.24 -5.86
C THR A 339 -21.26 -21.02 -5.59
N THR A 340 -20.58 -20.68 -4.52
CA THR A 340 -19.37 -21.34 -4.05
C THR A 340 -19.60 -22.16 -2.78
N HIS A 341 -18.92 -23.31 -2.69
CA HIS A 341 -18.93 -24.17 -1.52
C HIS A 341 -17.52 -24.52 -1.07
N ASP A 342 -17.38 -24.80 0.22
CA ASP A 342 -16.13 -25.26 0.82
C ASP A 342 -15.74 -26.66 0.35
N ASN A 343 -14.49 -27.04 0.59
CA ASN A 343 -14.02 -28.40 0.40
C ASN A 343 -14.91 -29.40 1.19
N GLU A 344 -15.28 -30.51 0.55
CA GLU A 344 -16.11 -31.53 1.17
C GLU A 344 -15.47 -32.14 2.43
N LYS A 345 -14.13 -32.21 2.49
CA LYS A 345 -13.36 -32.86 3.56
C LYS A 345 -13.11 -31.98 4.77
N TYR A 346 -13.10 -30.66 4.61
CA TYR A 346 -12.62 -29.72 5.64
C TYR A 346 -13.72 -28.75 6.07
N GLU A 347 -13.80 -28.49 7.37
CA GLU A 347 -14.60 -27.40 7.93
C GLU A 347 -13.69 -26.20 8.19
N VAL A 348 -14.04 -25.05 7.60
CA VAL A 348 -13.29 -23.78 7.73
C VAL A 348 -14.02 -22.87 8.70
N ILE A 349 -13.29 -22.38 9.72
CA ILE A 349 -13.86 -21.67 10.86
C ILE A 349 -13.22 -20.29 10.98
N PHE A 350 -14.06 -19.26 11.12
CA PHE A 350 -13.67 -17.86 11.35
C PHE A 350 -14.06 -17.45 12.79
N PRO A 351 -13.15 -17.57 13.78
CA PRO A 351 -13.46 -17.34 15.20
C PRO A 351 -13.44 -15.85 15.58
N GLY A 352 -13.87 -15.57 16.82
CA GLY A 352 -13.70 -14.25 17.45
C GLY A 352 -14.84 -13.26 17.22
N TRP A 353 -16.03 -13.72 16.86
CA TRP A 353 -17.18 -12.82 16.68
C TRP A 353 -17.50 -12.04 17.97
N GLY A 354 -17.41 -10.71 17.88
CA GLY A 354 -17.64 -9.80 19.00
C GLY A 354 -16.41 -9.49 19.85
N ASP A 355 -15.31 -10.22 19.65
CA ASP A 355 -14.00 -10.00 20.28
C ASP A 355 -13.01 -9.45 19.24
N THR A 356 -11.86 -8.93 19.68
CA THR A 356 -10.85 -8.34 18.78
C THR A 356 -9.59 -9.19 18.62
N SER A 357 -9.36 -10.21 19.46
CA SER A 357 -8.09 -10.97 19.47
C SER A 357 -7.74 -11.57 18.10
N THR A 358 -8.72 -12.11 17.38
CA THR A 358 -8.53 -12.81 16.09
C THR A 358 -8.31 -11.86 14.90
N ILE A 359 -8.48 -10.55 15.12
CA ILE A 359 -8.18 -9.49 14.15
C ILE A 359 -7.03 -8.59 14.61
N GLU A 360 -6.60 -8.70 15.88
CA GLU A 360 -5.40 -8.03 16.39
C GLU A 360 -4.13 -8.73 15.89
N TYR A 361 -4.08 -10.05 16.06
CA TYR A 361 -2.99 -10.91 15.60
C TYR A 361 -3.54 -12.08 14.78
N LEU A 362 -2.98 -12.30 13.60
CA LEU A 362 -3.34 -13.38 12.68
C LEU A 362 -2.57 -14.67 12.98
N ASP A 363 -1.45 -14.60 13.71
CA ASP A 363 -0.68 -15.76 14.15
C ASP A 363 -0.86 -16.03 15.66
N ASN A 364 -0.60 -17.27 16.09
CA ASN A 364 -0.62 -17.64 17.52
C ASN A 364 0.69 -17.33 18.24
N THR A 365 1.70 -16.86 17.52
CA THR A 365 3.07 -16.74 18.02
C THR A 365 3.47 -15.30 18.33
N GLU A 366 2.59 -14.31 18.12
CA GLU A 366 2.87 -12.88 18.31
C GLU A 366 4.19 -12.47 17.63
N HIS A 367 4.55 -13.13 16.53
CA HIS A 367 5.73 -12.76 15.76
C HIS A 367 5.38 -11.55 14.88
N VAL A 368 6.40 -10.77 14.51
CA VAL A 368 6.30 -9.54 13.71
C VAL A 368 5.47 -9.69 12.42
N PHE A 369 5.28 -10.92 11.90
CA PHE A 369 4.53 -11.19 10.66
C PHE A 369 3.01 -11.32 10.82
N GLY A 370 2.50 -11.52 12.03
CA GLY A 370 1.08 -11.77 12.29
C GLY A 370 0.30 -10.55 12.79
N GLU A 371 0.96 -9.44 13.08
CA GLU A 371 0.29 -8.27 13.64
C GLU A 371 -0.57 -7.55 12.59
N TYR A 372 -1.84 -7.33 12.92
CA TYR A 372 -2.80 -6.61 12.09
C TYR A 372 -3.40 -5.42 12.86
N LEU A 373 -4.59 -5.54 13.45
CA LEU A 373 -5.26 -4.45 14.18
C LEU A 373 -4.81 -4.28 15.63
N HIS A 374 -3.77 -4.99 16.07
CA HIS A 374 -3.24 -4.89 17.42
C HIS A 374 -2.97 -3.44 17.82
N VAL A 375 -2.28 -2.67 16.97
CA VAL A 375 -1.91 -1.31 17.33
C VAL A 375 -3.13 -0.40 17.50
N LEU A 376 -4.12 -0.48 16.60
CA LEU A 376 -5.36 0.30 16.72
C LEU A 376 -6.01 0.02 18.06
N VAL A 377 -6.20 -1.27 18.35
CA VAL A 377 -6.97 -1.69 19.50
C VAL A 377 -6.21 -1.36 20.79
N THR A 378 -4.88 -1.50 20.81
CA THR A 378 -4.02 -1.06 21.92
C THR A 378 -4.09 0.44 22.15
N GLU A 379 -4.04 1.25 21.09
CA GLU A 379 -4.16 2.71 21.20
C GLU A 379 -5.54 3.15 21.70
N LEU A 380 -6.61 2.51 21.23
CA LEU A 380 -7.97 2.76 21.74
C LEU A 380 -8.07 2.44 23.23
N ARG A 381 -7.58 1.28 23.65
CA ARG A 381 -7.61 0.82 25.05
C ARG A 381 -6.82 1.69 26.03
N LYS A 382 -6.01 2.66 25.57
CA LYS A 382 -5.39 3.67 26.45
C LYS A 382 -6.43 4.58 27.11
N ASP A 383 -7.59 4.75 26.50
CA ASP A 383 -8.74 5.40 27.12
C ASP A 383 -9.58 4.34 27.86
N PRO A 384 -9.88 4.54 29.17
CA PRO A 384 -10.60 3.56 29.99
C PRO A 384 -12.03 3.28 29.51
N TYR A 385 -12.60 4.11 28.62
CA TYR A 385 -13.88 3.82 27.98
C TYR A 385 -13.81 2.62 27.04
N TYR A 386 -12.69 2.40 26.35
CA TYR A 386 -12.54 1.35 25.34
C TYR A 386 -12.10 0.02 25.97
N VAL A 387 -13.08 -0.85 26.19
CA VAL A 387 -12.98 -2.17 26.80
C VAL A 387 -13.37 -3.22 25.76
N SER A 388 -12.48 -4.18 25.55
CA SER A 388 -12.69 -5.30 24.64
C SER A 388 -13.98 -6.05 24.94
N ASN A 389 -14.66 -6.51 23.89
CA ASN A 389 -15.90 -7.28 23.98
C ASN A 389 -17.05 -6.51 24.70
N ARG A 390 -16.91 -5.18 24.87
CA ARG A 390 -17.97 -4.30 25.37
C ARG A 390 -18.12 -3.06 24.51
N THR A 391 -17.15 -2.14 24.55
CA THR A 391 -17.17 -0.88 23.78
C THR A 391 -16.27 -0.95 22.55
N VAL A 392 -15.35 -1.90 22.45
CA VAL A 392 -14.63 -2.24 21.21
C VAL A 392 -14.87 -3.71 20.88
N ARG A 393 -15.43 -3.98 19.70
CA ARG A 393 -15.78 -5.33 19.25
C ARG A 393 -15.28 -5.58 17.82
N GLY A 394 -14.90 -6.82 17.50
CA GLY A 394 -14.57 -7.24 16.15
C GLY A 394 -15.71 -8.02 15.49
N ALA A 395 -15.81 -7.95 14.17
CA ALA A 395 -16.75 -8.71 13.36
C ALA A 395 -16.01 -9.50 12.26
N PRO A 396 -15.18 -10.49 12.62
CA PRO A 396 -14.54 -11.38 11.64
C PRO A 396 -15.58 -12.18 10.86
N TYR A 397 -15.32 -12.42 9.57
CA TYR A 397 -16.23 -13.08 8.64
C TYR A 397 -15.45 -13.92 7.63
N ASP A 398 -16.16 -14.73 6.84
CA ASP A 398 -15.54 -15.45 5.73
C ASP A 398 -15.16 -14.47 4.62
N PHE A 399 -13.93 -13.96 4.67
CA PHE A 399 -13.41 -12.97 3.73
C PHE A 399 -13.22 -13.51 2.31
N ARG A 400 -13.31 -14.84 2.11
CA ARG A 400 -13.19 -15.46 0.78
C ARG A 400 -14.42 -15.21 -0.08
N ARG A 401 -15.58 -15.05 0.56
CA ARG A 401 -16.88 -14.88 -0.09
C ARG A 401 -17.18 -13.41 -0.35
N ALA A 402 -18.03 -13.13 -1.33
CA ALA A 402 -18.66 -11.82 -1.49
C ALA A 402 -19.97 -11.72 -0.66
N PRO A 403 -20.50 -10.51 -0.39
CA PRO A 403 -21.65 -10.33 0.52
C PRO A 403 -22.91 -11.11 0.14
N ASN A 404 -23.11 -11.38 -1.14
CA ASN A 404 -24.18 -12.21 -1.67
C ASN A 404 -24.15 -13.64 -1.15
N GLU A 405 -22.98 -14.19 -0.82
CA GLU A 405 -22.82 -15.56 -0.31
C GLU A 405 -22.57 -15.59 1.21
N ASN A 406 -22.44 -14.43 1.85
CA ASN A 406 -22.29 -14.28 3.29
C ASN A 406 -23.65 -13.98 3.96
N HIS A 407 -24.66 -14.81 3.69
CA HIS A 407 -26.06 -14.56 4.06
C HIS A 407 -26.30 -14.27 5.55
N VAL A 408 -25.49 -14.85 6.43
CA VAL A 408 -25.61 -14.66 7.88
C VAL A 408 -25.00 -13.34 8.37
N PHE A 409 -24.08 -12.73 7.61
CA PHE A 409 -23.31 -11.56 8.03
C PHE A 409 -24.21 -10.40 8.44
N VAL A 410 -25.19 -10.04 7.60
CA VAL A 410 -26.11 -8.92 7.85
C VAL A 410 -26.89 -9.15 9.15
N SER A 411 -27.46 -10.35 9.34
CA SER A 411 -28.23 -10.67 10.54
C SER A 411 -27.38 -10.63 11.82
N ARG A 412 -26.17 -11.20 11.78
CA ARG A 412 -25.26 -11.23 12.92
C ARG A 412 -24.73 -9.84 13.25
N LEU A 413 -24.37 -9.04 12.25
CA LEU A 413 -23.89 -7.67 12.45
C LEU A 413 -25.00 -6.75 12.98
N THR A 414 -26.26 -6.95 12.54
CA THR A 414 -27.42 -6.25 13.12
C THR A 414 -27.49 -6.47 14.62
N LYS A 415 -27.48 -7.76 15.03
CA LYS A 415 -27.53 -8.14 16.43
C LYS A 415 -26.33 -7.60 17.21
N LEU A 416 -25.13 -7.66 16.62
CA LEU A 416 -23.92 -7.14 17.25
C LEU A 416 -24.03 -5.63 17.51
N VAL A 417 -24.56 -4.86 16.55
CA VAL A 417 -24.77 -3.41 16.71
C VAL A 417 -25.81 -3.12 17.80
N GLU A 418 -26.94 -3.82 17.78
CA GLU A 418 -28.02 -3.65 18.77
C GLU A 418 -27.54 -4.02 20.18
N GLU A 419 -26.89 -5.17 20.34
CA GLU A 419 -26.28 -5.58 21.61
C GLU A 419 -25.24 -4.55 22.09
N THR A 420 -24.38 -4.05 21.20
CA THR A 420 -23.35 -3.05 21.53
C THR A 420 -23.96 -1.72 21.92
N TYR A 421 -25.08 -1.32 21.31
CA TYR A 421 -25.84 -0.14 21.68
C TYR A 421 -26.43 -0.29 23.10
N GLU A 422 -27.11 -1.40 23.37
CA GLU A 422 -27.79 -1.66 24.64
C GLU A 422 -26.83 -1.72 25.83
N VAL A 423 -25.70 -2.43 25.70
CA VAL A 423 -24.73 -2.58 26.81
C VAL A 423 -23.86 -1.33 27.08
N ASN A 424 -24.00 -0.31 26.24
CA ASN A 424 -23.26 0.96 26.31
C ASN A 424 -24.20 2.15 26.44
N ASP A 425 -25.22 2.02 27.29
CA ASP A 425 -26.16 3.08 27.66
C ASP A 425 -26.90 3.70 26.46
N ASN A 426 -27.28 2.85 25.50
CA ASN A 426 -28.00 3.26 24.29
C ASN A 426 -27.22 4.31 23.47
N ARG A 427 -25.88 4.20 23.45
CA ARG A 427 -25.02 5.03 22.61
C ARG A 427 -24.90 4.42 21.22
N ALA A 428 -25.20 5.23 20.21
CA ALA A 428 -25.06 4.86 18.81
C ALA A 428 -23.60 4.45 18.49
N VAL A 429 -23.45 3.41 17.68
CA VAL A 429 -22.21 2.69 17.42
C VAL A 429 -21.47 3.29 16.22
N VAL A 430 -20.15 3.41 16.31
CA VAL A 430 -19.27 3.69 15.17
C VAL A 430 -18.92 2.38 14.49
N LEU A 431 -19.11 2.29 13.18
CA LEU A 431 -18.70 1.15 12.36
C LEU A 431 -17.41 1.51 11.62
N LEU A 432 -16.33 0.76 11.86
CA LEU A 432 -15.08 0.92 11.13
C LEU A 432 -14.87 -0.29 10.23
N GLY A 433 -14.90 -0.07 8.92
CA GLY A 433 -14.61 -1.12 7.94
C GLY A 433 -13.25 -0.86 7.30
N HIS A 434 -12.32 -1.81 7.39
CA HIS A 434 -11.01 -1.69 6.74
C HIS A 434 -10.95 -2.50 5.44
N SER A 435 -10.43 -1.91 4.35
CA SER A 435 -10.30 -2.56 3.05
C SER A 435 -11.62 -3.23 2.60
N LEU A 436 -11.65 -4.52 2.29
CA LEU A 436 -12.87 -5.29 1.98
C LEU A 436 -13.99 -5.12 3.02
N GLY A 437 -13.64 -4.97 4.30
CA GLY A 437 -14.58 -4.72 5.39
C GLY A 437 -15.36 -3.42 5.24
N ALA A 438 -14.81 -2.43 4.53
CA ALA A 438 -15.54 -1.23 4.16
C ALA A 438 -16.70 -1.55 3.21
N LEU A 439 -16.49 -2.35 2.17
CA LEU A 439 -17.53 -2.76 1.22
C LEU A 439 -18.62 -3.57 1.92
N TYR A 440 -18.24 -4.50 2.81
CA TYR A 440 -19.17 -5.26 3.64
C TYR A 440 -20.01 -4.37 4.55
N THR A 441 -19.40 -3.35 5.15
CA THR A 441 -20.11 -2.39 6.01
C THR A 441 -21.08 -1.54 5.21
N LEU A 442 -20.69 -1.07 4.02
CA LEU A 442 -21.56 -0.32 3.12
C LEU A 442 -22.76 -1.17 2.68
N TYR A 443 -22.50 -2.40 2.22
CA TYR A 443 -23.55 -3.36 1.88
C TYR A 443 -24.52 -3.57 3.04
N PHE A 444 -24.01 -3.81 4.25
CA PHE A 444 -24.82 -3.94 5.46
C PHE A 444 -25.72 -2.72 5.70
N LEU A 445 -25.17 -1.50 5.60
CA LEU A 445 -25.92 -0.26 5.84
C LEU A 445 -27.02 -0.04 4.78
N GLN A 446 -26.82 -0.48 3.55
CA GLN A 446 -27.84 -0.44 2.50
C GLN A 446 -29.04 -1.35 2.79
N GLN A 447 -28.84 -2.43 3.54
CA GLN A 447 -29.91 -3.33 3.98
C GLN A 447 -30.70 -2.78 5.19
N LYS A 448 -30.39 -1.57 5.67
CA LYS A 448 -31.03 -0.98 6.86
C LYS A 448 -31.88 0.22 6.51
N THR A 449 -33.02 0.33 7.18
CA THR A 449 -33.89 1.50 7.10
C THR A 449 -33.18 2.72 7.68
N ASP A 450 -33.54 3.91 7.21
CA ASP A 450 -32.96 5.14 7.76
C ASP A 450 -33.31 5.34 9.24
N ALA A 451 -34.47 4.85 9.68
CA ALA A 451 -34.84 4.86 11.08
C ALA A 451 -33.86 4.02 11.92
N TRP A 452 -33.55 2.80 11.47
CA TRP A 452 -32.57 1.94 12.15
C TRP A 452 -31.18 2.59 12.18
N LYS A 453 -30.71 3.13 11.05
CA LYS A 453 -29.41 3.82 10.97
C LYS A 453 -29.34 5.02 11.93
N ARG A 454 -30.38 5.85 11.97
CA ARG A 454 -30.47 7.02 12.88
C ARG A 454 -30.48 6.63 14.36
N THR A 455 -31.04 5.47 14.71
CA THR A 455 -31.06 4.98 16.09
C THR A 455 -29.71 4.39 16.51
N TYR A 456 -29.15 3.50 15.68
CA TYR A 456 -28.07 2.61 16.11
C TYR A 456 -26.68 3.01 15.62
N VAL A 457 -26.56 3.80 14.54
CA VAL A 457 -25.26 4.11 13.92
C VAL A 457 -24.92 5.57 14.14
N LYS A 458 -23.80 5.83 14.82
CA LYS A 458 -23.26 7.16 15.03
C LYS A 458 -22.50 7.66 13.81
N ALA A 459 -21.62 6.80 13.27
CA ALA A 459 -20.77 7.10 12.14
C ALA A 459 -20.31 5.81 11.44
N TYR A 460 -19.95 5.94 10.17
CA TYR A 460 -19.27 4.91 9.40
C TYR A 460 -17.89 5.45 8.98
N VAL A 461 -16.84 4.70 9.30
CA VAL A 461 -15.44 5.04 9.04
C VAL A 461 -14.85 3.99 8.08
N PRO A 462 -14.87 4.25 6.76
CA PRO A 462 -14.19 3.39 5.80
C PRO A 462 -12.69 3.66 5.78
N LEU A 463 -11.90 2.71 6.27
CA LEU A 463 -10.44 2.81 6.27
C LEU A 463 -9.87 2.10 5.04
N GLY A 464 -9.42 2.86 4.04
CA GLY A 464 -8.87 2.30 2.80
C GLY A 464 -9.89 1.46 2.01
N GLY A 465 -11.16 1.86 2.03
CA GLY A 465 -12.23 1.12 1.37
C GLY A 465 -12.14 1.18 -0.17
N PRO A 466 -11.99 0.04 -0.88
CA PRO A 466 -11.84 0.00 -2.32
C PRO A 466 -13.21 0.08 -3.03
N PHE A 467 -13.95 1.18 -2.85
CA PHE A 467 -15.30 1.36 -3.38
C PHE A 467 -15.38 1.27 -4.92
N GLY A 468 -14.29 1.61 -5.61
CA GLY A 468 -14.15 1.43 -7.05
C GLY A 468 -13.47 0.14 -7.48
N GLY A 469 -13.12 -0.75 -6.55
CA GLY A 469 -12.21 -1.88 -6.82
C GLY A 469 -10.73 -1.47 -6.76
N SER A 470 -9.86 -2.44 -7.00
CA SER A 470 -8.40 -2.34 -6.83
C SER A 470 -7.68 -3.09 -7.94
N VAL A 471 -6.70 -2.44 -8.58
CA VAL A 471 -5.83 -3.08 -9.57
C VAL A 471 -5.00 -4.24 -8.97
N ARG A 472 -4.84 -4.30 -7.65
CA ARG A 472 -4.19 -5.43 -6.97
C ARG A 472 -5.01 -6.71 -7.04
N ALA A 473 -6.35 -6.63 -7.11
CA ALA A 473 -7.18 -7.79 -7.36
C ALA A 473 -6.95 -8.38 -8.76
N LEU A 474 -6.59 -7.55 -9.75
CA LEU A 474 -6.18 -8.04 -11.08
C LEU A 474 -4.85 -8.80 -11.01
N LEU A 475 -3.89 -8.34 -10.21
CA LEU A 475 -2.63 -9.05 -9.96
C LEU A 475 -2.89 -10.45 -9.38
N ALA A 476 -3.70 -10.54 -8.32
CA ALA A 476 -4.11 -11.79 -7.69
C ALA A 476 -4.79 -12.74 -8.70
N ALA A 477 -5.74 -12.23 -9.51
CA ALA A 477 -6.44 -13.03 -10.50
C ALA A 477 -5.55 -13.50 -11.68
N THR A 478 -4.43 -12.83 -11.97
CA THR A 478 -3.62 -13.09 -13.18
C THR A 478 -2.32 -13.83 -12.89
N SER A 479 -1.42 -13.24 -12.12
CA SER A 479 -0.10 -13.80 -11.78
C SER A 479 0.01 -14.26 -10.33
N GLY A 480 -1.04 -14.03 -9.54
CA GLY A 480 -1.07 -14.28 -8.11
C GLY A 480 -0.43 -13.16 -7.30
N ASP A 481 -0.85 -13.02 -6.05
CA ASP A 481 -0.25 -12.14 -5.05
C ASP A 481 0.24 -12.98 -3.85
N ASN A 482 1.50 -12.79 -3.45
CA ASN A 482 2.08 -13.52 -2.33
C ASN A 482 1.84 -12.81 -0.99
N PHE A 483 1.01 -11.76 -0.95
CA PHE A 483 0.68 -10.96 0.23
C PHE A 483 1.90 -10.46 1.00
N GLY A 484 3.03 -10.26 0.30
CA GLY A 484 4.30 -9.84 0.91
C GLY A 484 5.13 -10.98 1.54
N VAL A 485 4.72 -12.24 1.41
CA VAL A 485 5.51 -13.41 1.79
C VAL A 485 6.51 -13.75 0.68
N PHE A 486 7.68 -13.09 0.72
CA PHE A 486 8.75 -13.17 -0.30
C PHE A 486 9.40 -14.55 -0.48
N LEU A 487 9.00 -15.56 0.30
CA LEU A 487 9.62 -16.89 0.31
C LEU A 487 9.03 -17.86 -0.74
N ARG A 488 8.02 -17.46 -1.51
CA ARG A 488 7.35 -18.30 -2.52
C ARG A 488 6.95 -17.51 -3.77
N ASP A 489 6.91 -18.25 -4.88
CA ASP A 489 6.42 -17.77 -6.17
C ASP A 489 4.93 -17.35 -6.05
N PRO A 490 4.55 -16.13 -6.45
CA PRO A 490 3.16 -15.66 -6.44
C PRO A 490 2.18 -16.59 -7.16
N LEU A 491 2.62 -17.30 -8.20
CA LEU A 491 1.79 -18.24 -8.95
C LEU A 491 1.24 -19.37 -8.08
N VAL A 492 1.90 -19.67 -6.96
CA VAL A 492 1.45 -20.71 -6.02
C VAL A 492 0.23 -20.26 -5.20
N PHE A 493 0.00 -18.95 -5.07
CA PHE A 493 -1.18 -18.38 -4.39
C PHE A 493 -2.35 -18.18 -5.35
N ARG A 494 -2.07 -18.00 -6.64
CA ARG A 494 -3.08 -17.66 -7.65
C ARG A 494 -4.30 -18.57 -7.67
N ASP A 495 -4.11 -19.89 -7.54
CA ASP A 495 -5.24 -20.83 -7.60
C ASP A 495 -6.18 -20.67 -6.39
N LEU A 496 -5.60 -20.38 -5.22
CA LEU A 496 -6.36 -20.07 -4.02
C LEU A 496 -7.08 -18.73 -4.18
N GLU A 497 -6.41 -17.70 -4.68
CA GLU A 497 -7.00 -16.37 -4.86
C GLU A 497 -8.11 -16.36 -5.89
N ARG A 498 -7.93 -17.03 -7.02
CA ARG A 498 -8.97 -17.23 -8.04
C ARG A 498 -10.21 -17.92 -7.49
N SER A 499 -10.04 -18.79 -6.50
CA SER A 499 -11.19 -19.46 -5.89
C SER A 499 -12.06 -18.53 -5.03
N MET A 500 -11.63 -17.31 -4.71
CA MET A 500 -12.33 -16.42 -3.79
C MET A 500 -13.22 -15.40 -4.53
N PRO A 501 -14.56 -15.49 -4.45
CA PRO A 501 -15.47 -14.46 -4.97
C PRO A 501 -15.15 -13.04 -4.48
N SER A 502 -14.61 -12.89 -3.27
CA SER A 502 -14.21 -11.58 -2.76
C SER A 502 -13.15 -10.87 -3.62
N ILE A 503 -12.30 -11.62 -4.34
CA ILE A 503 -11.34 -11.05 -5.29
C ILE A 503 -12.07 -10.49 -6.51
N GLY A 504 -13.13 -11.16 -6.97
CA GLY A 504 -14.04 -10.67 -8.02
C GLY A 504 -14.70 -9.34 -7.63
N LEU A 505 -15.23 -9.26 -6.42
CA LEU A 505 -15.79 -8.03 -5.84
C LEU A 505 -14.78 -6.88 -5.76
N LEU A 506 -13.49 -7.19 -5.63
CA LEU A 506 -12.43 -6.19 -5.55
C LEU A 506 -11.87 -5.78 -6.92
N LEU A 507 -12.36 -6.34 -8.03
CA LEU A 507 -11.93 -5.93 -9.37
C LEU A 507 -12.34 -4.48 -9.67
N PRO A 508 -11.52 -3.70 -10.38
CA PRO A 508 -11.85 -2.35 -10.83
C PRO A 508 -13.22 -2.29 -11.52
N ASN A 509 -14.10 -1.44 -11.01
CA ASN A 509 -15.47 -1.36 -11.49
C ASN A 509 -15.55 -0.56 -12.81
N PRO A 510 -16.08 -1.12 -13.92
CA PRO A 510 -16.22 -0.40 -15.19
C PRO A 510 -17.04 0.90 -15.12
N ARG A 511 -17.86 1.12 -14.08
CA ARG A 511 -18.57 2.39 -13.86
C ARG A 511 -17.66 3.52 -13.36
N LEU A 512 -16.61 3.17 -12.62
CA LEU A 512 -15.70 4.13 -12.01
C LEU A 512 -14.36 4.20 -12.74
N TRP A 513 -14.02 3.16 -13.49
CA TRP A 513 -12.79 3.07 -14.29
C TRP A 513 -13.09 3.24 -15.77
N SER A 514 -12.30 4.09 -16.43
CA SER A 514 -12.55 4.48 -17.83
C SER A 514 -12.32 3.32 -18.79
N SER A 515 -13.14 3.22 -19.84
CA SER A 515 -12.93 2.25 -20.92
C SER A 515 -11.63 2.48 -21.69
N ASN A 516 -11.10 3.71 -21.65
CA ASN A 516 -9.84 4.09 -22.30
C ASN A 516 -8.62 3.94 -21.37
N GLU A 517 -8.83 3.45 -20.14
CA GLU A 517 -7.78 3.24 -19.15
C GLU A 517 -7.38 1.75 -19.12
N PRO A 518 -6.28 1.39 -19.79
CA PRO A 518 -5.75 0.04 -19.72
C PRO A 518 -5.10 -0.22 -18.35
N LEU A 519 -5.50 -1.33 -17.73
CA LEU A 519 -5.07 -1.76 -16.38
C LEU A 519 -4.06 -2.91 -16.44
N ILE A 520 -4.08 -3.70 -17.52
CA ILE A 520 -3.12 -4.77 -17.79
C ILE A 520 -2.46 -4.51 -19.14
N PHE A 521 -1.14 -4.57 -19.15
CA PHE A 521 -0.31 -4.43 -20.35
C PHE A 521 0.35 -5.76 -20.69
N THR A 522 0.22 -6.19 -21.94
CA THR A 522 0.97 -7.31 -22.50
C THR A 522 1.62 -6.87 -23.81
N PRO A 523 2.60 -7.61 -24.36
CA PRO A 523 3.20 -7.28 -25.65
C PRO A 523 2.19 -7.20 -26.82
N GLU A 524 1.09 -7.93 -26.73
CA GLU A 524 0.13 -8.10 -27.84
C GLU A 524 -1.21 -7.41 -27.61
N THR A 525 -1.65 -7.26 -26.37
CA THR A 525 -2.96 -6.71 -26.01
C THR A 525 -2.92 -5.99 -24.67
N ASN A 526 -3.66 -4.88 -24.57
CA ASN A 526 -3.94 -4.21 -23.31
C ASN A 526 -5.40 -4.43 -22.90
N TYR A 527 -5.67 -4.56 -21.61
CA TYR A 527 -7.01 -4.79 -21.07
C TYR A 527 -7.39 -3.68 -20.11
N SER A 528 -8.56 -3.07 -20.31
CA SER A 528 -9.22 -2.17 -19.36
C SER A 528 -10.22 -2.93 -18.48
N ALA A 529 -10.83 -2.24 -17.51
CA ALA A 529 -11.93 -2.79 -16.72
C ALA A 529 -13.13 -3.25 -17.58
N HIS A 530 -13.27 -2.70 -18.79
CA HIS A 530 -14.37 -3.03 -19.71
C HIS A 530 -14.08 -4.28 -20.56
N GLN A 531 -12.93 -4.93 -20.36
CA GLN A 531 -12.45 -6.04 -21.20
C GLN A 531 -12.14 -7.30 -20.39
N TYR A 532 -12.83 -7.51 -19.26
CA TYR A 532 -12.58 -8.67 -18.41
C TYR A 532 -12.92 -10.01 -19.06
N ASP A 533 -13.98 -10.09 -19.86
CA ASP A 533 -14.30 -11.31 -20.62
C ASP A 533 -13.11 -11.73 -21.50
N LYS A 534 -12.55 -10.76 -22.24
CA LYS A 534 -11.36 -11.02 -23.07
C LYS A 534 -10.15 -11.42 -22.22
N LEU A 535 -9.89 -10.68 -21.14
CA LEU A 535 -8.77 -10.97 -20.24
C LEU A 535 -8.84 -12.40 -19.67
N PHE A 536 -10.01 -12.79 -19.17
CA PHE A 536 -10.24 -14.07 -18.52
C PHE A 536 -10.22 -15.22 -19.51
N HIS A 537 -10.70 -15.00 -20.73
CA HIS A 537 -10.47 -15.91 -21.83
C HIS A 537 -8.96 -16.10 -22.11
N ASP A 538 -8.23 -15.01 -22.27
CA ASP A 538 -6.81 -15.02 -22.69
C ASP A 538 -5.88 -15.64 -21.61
N ILE A 539 -6.23 -15.57 -20.32
CA ILE A 539 -5.50 -16.22 -19.22
C ILE A 539 -6.05 -17.60 -18.82
N ALA A 540 -6.98 -18.14 -19.61
CA ALA A 540 -7.66 -19.43 -19.37
C ALA A 540 -8.31 -19.53 -17.97
N TYR A 541 -9.03 -18.49 -17.56
CA TYR A 541 -9.74 -18.39 -16.28
C TYR A 541 -11.24 -18.15 -16.49
N SER A 542 -11.95 -19.15 -17.03
CA SER A 542 -13.38 -19.04 -17.37
C SER A 542 -14.31 -18.80 -16.18
N GLU A 543 -13.92 -19.21 -14.96
CA GLU A 543 -14.71 -18.96 -13.75
C GLU A 543 -14.73 -17.48 -13.36
N GLY A 544 -13.70 -16.70 -13.74
CA GLY A 544 -13.62 -15.27 -13.47
C GLY A 544 -14.78 -14.47 -14.06
N GLU A 545 -15.26 -14.86 -15.25
CA GLU A 545 -16.40 -14.19 -15.91
C GLU A 545 -17.67 -14.29 -15.06
N VAL A 546 -17.87 -15.41 -14.36
CA VAL A 546 -19.06 -15.61 -13.53
C VAL A 546 -18.98 -14.81 -12.23
N HIS A 547 -17.79 -14.77 -11.61
CA HIS A 547 -17.57 -13.94 -10.42
C HIS A 547 -17.88 -12.46 -10.69
N ILE A 548 -17.49 -11.93 -11.86
CA ILE A 548 -17.83 -10.56 -12.25
C ILE A 548 -19.35 -10.36 -12.39
N VAL A 549 -20.06 -11.24 -13.10
CA VAL A 549 -21.48 -11.03 -13.40
C VAL A 549 -22.33 -11.02 -12.12
N LEU A 550 -22.01 -11.90 -11.17
CA LEU A 550 -22.71 -11.98 -9.88
C LEU A 550 -22.40 -10.78 -8.99
N ASP A 551 -21.15 -10.31 -8.99
CA ASP A 551 -20.72 -9.19 -8.16
C ASP A 551 -21.07 -7.83 -8.77
N THR A 552 -21.25 -7.72 -10.09
CA THR A 552 -21.62 -6.48 -10.78
C THR A 552 -22.94 -5.89 -10.26
N VAL A 553 -23.92 -6.73 -9.89
CA VAL A 553 -25.19 -6.27 -9.29
C VAL A 553 -24.96 -5.59 -7.93
N TYR A 554 -24.06 -6.12 -7.11
CA TYR A 554 -23.73 -5.59 -5.78
C TYR A 554 -22.76 -4.41 -5.85
N MET A 555 -21.84 -4.45 -6.80
CA MET A 555 -20.96 -3.35 -7.18
C MET A 555 -21.75 -2.14 -7.69
N ASN A 556 -22.85 -2.37 -8.42
CA ASN A 556 -23.77 -1.30 -8.84
C ASN A 556 -24.52 -0.69 -7.65
N LEU A 557 -24.99 -1.51 -6.71
CA LEU A 557 -25.59 -1.03 -5.45
C LEU A 557 -24.60 -0.19 -4.63
N ILE A 558 -23.35 -0.64 -4.54
CA ILE A 558 -22.26 0.10 -3.87
C ILE A 558 -22.01 1.44 -4.58
N CYS A 559 -21.85 1.45 -5.91
CA CYS A 559 -21.62 2.65 -6.71
C CYS A 559 -22.77 3.66 -6.62
N GLU A 560 -24.03 3.21 -6.68
CA GLU A 560 -25.20 4.09 -6.54
C GLU A 560 -25.28 4.76 -5.17
N ALA A 561 -24.68 4.18 -4.14
CA ALA A 561 -24.57 4.81 -2.83
C ALA A 561 -23.39 5.76 -2.73
N THR A 562 -22.23 5.44 -3.33
CA THR A 562 -21.10 6.37 -3.41
C THR A 562 -21.45 7.60 -4.25
N GLU A 563 -22.15 7.43 -5.39
CA GLU A 563 -22.66 8.51 -6.24
C GLU A 563 -23.68 9.43 -5.53
N LYS A 564 -24.30 8.98 -4.43
CA LYS A 564 -25.21 9.80 -3.61
C LYS A 564 -24.52 10.49 -2.44
N VAL A 565 -23.28 10.12 -2.14
CA VAL A 565 -22.46 10.61 -1.03
C VAL A 565 -21.34 11.54 -1.53
N CYS A 566 -20.86 11.34 -2.75
CA CYS A 566 -20.10 12.31 -3.55
C CYS A 566 -21.03 13.36 -4.17
#